data_AF-A0A1C5HBR9-F1
#
_entry.id   AF-A0A1C5HBR9-F1
#
_cell.length_a   1.000
_cell.length_b   1.000
_cell.length_c   1.000
_cell.angle_alpha   90.00
_cell.angle_beta   90.00
_cell.angle_gamma   90.00
#
_symmetry.space_group_name_H-M   'P 1'
#
loop_
_entity.id
_entity.type
_entity.pdbx_description
1 polymer ?
#
loop_
_entity_poly.entity_id
_entity_poly.type
_entity_poly.pdbx_seq_one_letter_code
_entity_poly.pdbx_strand_id
1 'polypeptide(L)'
;MSPEQITARWLRLVVADAELSPYLVGVDLERLGTHLTASLAAALGDEPATDGRTPGTGRHDGWRGLGLSEAQHRRIVDYLTGVLWALDLPDDRIARLTQAVSR
;
A
#
# COMPACT_ATOMS: atom_id res chain seq x y z
N MET A 1 -4.49 9.75 -11.98
CA MET A 1 -4.65 9.91 -10.50
C MET A 1 -3.26 9.92 -9.89
N SER A 2 -2.96 10.82 -8.95
CA SER A 2 -1.65 10.87 -8.28
C SER A 2 -1.50 9.72 -7.27
N PRO A 3 -0.26 9.33 -6.89
CA PRO A 3 -0.03 8.33 -5.84
C PRO A 3 -0.77 8.64 -4.53
N GLU A 4 -0.80 9.91 -4.13
CA GLU A 4 -1.51 10.39 -2.92
C GLU A 4 -3.02 10.14 -3.01
N GLN A 5 -3.63 10.41 -4.17
CA GLN A 5 -5.05 10.17 -4.39
C GLN A 5 -5.39 8.68 -4.38
N ILE A 6 -4.51 7.83 -4.93
CA ILE A 6 -4.63 6.37 -4.87
C ILE A 6 -4.60 5.91 -3.41
N THR A 7 -3.59 6.33 -2.65
CA THR A 7 -3.45 6.00 -1.23
C THR A 7 -4.65 6.46 -0.42
N ALA A 8 -5.10 7.70 -0.59
CA ALA A 8 -6.24 8.24 0.14
C ALA A 8 -7.55 7.51 -0.18
N ARG A 9 -7.72 7.03 -1.43
CA ARG A 9 -8.88 6.20 -1.79
C ARG A 9 -8.77 4.80 -1.19
N TRP A 10 -7.59 4.21 -1.24
CA TRP A 10 -7.33 2.89 -0.67
C TRP A 10 -7.51 2.86 0.85
N LEU A 11 -6.90 3.81 1.58
CA LEU A 11 -7.05 3.92 3.03
C LEU A 11 -8.50 4.12 3.46
N ARG A 12 -9.30 4.88 2.70
CA ARG A 12 -10.74 5.01 2.98
C ARG A 12 -11.48 3.68 2.89
N LEU A 13 -11.14 2.80 1.96
CA LEU A 13 -11.74 1.46 1.87
C LEU A 13 -11.32 0.59 3.05
N VAL A 14 -10.04 0.61 3.40
CA VAL A 14 -9.49 -0.17 4.53
C VAL A 14 -10.07 0.29 5.88
N VAL A 15 -10.21 1.59 6.10
CA VAL A 15 -10.85 2.16 7.30
C VAL A 15 -12.34 1.87 7.36
N ALA A 16 -13.03 1.80 6.22
CA ALA A 16 -14.45 1.48 6.15
C ALA A 16 -14.75 -0.02 6.33
N ASP A 17 -13.74 -0.88 6.26
CA ASP A 17 -13.90 -2.32 6.46
C ASP A 17 -14.01 -2.65 7.97
N ALA A 18 -15.11 -3.30 8.35
CA ALA A 18 -15.40 -3.65 9.74
C ALA A 18 -14.44 -4.69 10.35
N GLU A 19 -13.83 -5.54 9.54
CA GLU A 19 -12.82 -6.51 9.97
C GLU A 19 -11.43 -5.88 10.12
N LEU A 20 -11.11 -4.84 9.35
CA LEU A 20 -9.79 -4.19 9.36
C LEU A 20 -9.71 -2.98 10.30
N SER A 21 -10.80 -2.22 10.41
CA SER A 21 -10.84 -1.00 11.23
C SER A 21 -10.39 -1.18 12.69
N PRO A 22 -10.62 -2.31 13.39
CA PRO A 22 -10.13 -2.49 14.75
C PRO A 22 -8.60 -2.50 14.85
N TYR A 23 -7.90 -2.94 13.80
CA TYR A 23 -6.44 -3.01 13.74
C TYR A 23 -5.78 -1.65 13.46
N LEU A 24 -6.58 -0.66 13.05
CA LEU A 24 -6.12 0.70 12.78
C LEU A 24 -6.27 1.62 14.00
N VAL A 25 -6.85 1.13 15.09
CA VAL A 25 -6.98 1.90 16.33
C VAL A 25 -5.60 2.18 16.90
N GLY A 26 -5.28 3.46 17.06
CA GLY A 26 -3.96 3.91 17.53
C GLY A 26 -2.87 3.94 16.45
N VAL A 27 -3.21 3.60 15.20
CA VAL A 27 -2.29 3.76 14.06
C VAL A 27 -2.32 5.20 13.57
N ASP A 28 -1.13 5.77 13.37
CA ASP A 28 -0.98 7.05 12.69
C ASP A 28 -1.24 6.87 11.18
N LEU A 29 -2.48 7.14 10.77
CA LEU A 29 -2.93 6.98 9.39
C LEU A 29 -2.26 7.97 8.43
N GLU A 30 -1.82 9.14 8.91
CA GLU A 30 -1.09 10.10 8.08
C GLU A 30 0.32 9.59 7.77
N ARG A 31 1.02 9.07 8.79
CA ARG A 31 2.32 8.44 8.63
C ARG A 31 2.23 7.18 7.76
N LEU A 32 1.20 6.36 7.98
CA LEU A 32 0.93 5.18 7.15
C LEU A 32 0.68 5.60 5.69
N GLY A 33 -0.18 6.59 5.45
CA GLY A 33 -0.48 7.11 4.12
C GLY A 33 0.75 7.68 3.42
N THR A 34 1.65 8.36 4.15
CA THR A 34 2.92 8.86 3.60
C THR A 34 3.81 7.70 3.13
N HIS A 35 3.94 6.64 3.94
CA HIS A 35 4.73 5.45 3.59
C HIS A 35 4.16 4.70 2.38
N LEU A 36 2.84 4.51 2.33
CA LEU A 36 2.16 3.85 1.21
C LEU A 36 2.27 4.67 -0.07
N THR A 37 2.12 5.99 0.02
CA THR A 37 2.28 6.91 -1.12
C THR A 37 3.70 6.87 -1.69
N ALA A 38 4.73 6.90 -0.84
CA ALA A 38 6.11 6.78 -1.27
C ALA A 38 6.38 5.44 -1.97
N SER A 39 5.81 4.35 -1.46
CA SER A 39 5.93 3.02 -2.07
C SER A 39 5.25 2.94 -3.44
N LEU A 40 4.05 3.50 -3.58
CA LEU A 40 3.34 3.59 -4.85
C LEU A 40 4.04 4.52 -5.85
N ALA A 41 4.55 5.67 -5.40
CA ALA A 41 5.28 6.60 -6.24
C ALA A 41 6.57 5.97 -6.80
N ALA A 42 7.33 5.26 -5.96
CA ALA A 42 8.51 4.53 -6.40
C ALA A 42 8.18 3.45 -7.45
N ALA A 43 7.08 2.73 -7.27
CA ALA A 43 6.64 1.70 -8.21
C ALA A 43 6.03 2.27 -9.51
N LEU A 44 5.49 3.49 -9.48
CA LEU A 44 4.97 4.20 -10.66
C LEU A 44 6.05 4.91 -11.47
N GLY A 45 7.14 5.32 -10.82
CA GLY A 45 8.18 6.21 -11.36
C GLY A 45 9.28 5.57 -12.20
N ASP A 46 9.29 4.24 -12.38
CA ASP A 46 10.29 3.51 -13.19
C ASP A 46 11.77 3.81 -12.82
N GLU A 47 12.04 4.20 -11.57
CA GLU A 47 13.42 4.14 -11.08
C GLU A 47 13.72 2.69 -10.66
N PRO A 48 14.65 1.97 -11.33
CA PRO A 48 15.27 0.84 -10.68
C PRO A 48 15.83 1.35 -9.35
N ALA A 49 15.79 0.52 -8.31
CA ALA A 49 16.44 0.85 -7.05
C ALA A 49 17.95 1.00 -7.30
N THR A 50 18.39 2.16 -7.80
CA THR A 50 19.79 2.43 -8.03
C THR A 50 20.39 2.92 -6.72
N ASP A 51 21.63 2.49 -6.55
CA ASP A 51 22.59 3.00 -5.59
C ASP A 51 22.50 2.30 -4.24
N GLY A 52 23.42 1.34 -4.05
CA GLY A 52 23.70 0.62 -2.81
C GLY A 52 24.13 1.50 -1.64
N ARG A 53 23.26 2.41 -1.21
CA ARG A 53 23.28 3.10 0.06
C ARG A 53 22.06 2.61 0.84
N THR A 54 22.13 1.39 1.38
CA THR A 54 21.10 0.83 2.26
C THR A 54 20.94 1.75 3.48
N PRO A 55 19.83 2.49 3.65
CA PRO A 55 19.45 2.92 4.99
C PRO A 55 18.88 1.67 5.63
N GLY A 56 19.72 0.97 6.40
CA GLY A 56 19.31 -0.20 7.14
C GLY A 56 18.18 0.16 8.11
N THR A 57 16.98 -0.33 7.85
CA THR A 57 16.01 -0.90 8.79
C THR A 57 14.76 -1.24 7.97
N GLY A 58 14.26 -2.46 8.12
CA GLY A 58 13.36 -3.12 7.17
C GLY A 58 12.30 -2.21 6.54
N ARG A 59 12.24 -2.21 5.20
CA ARG A 59 11.04 -1.82 4.46
C ARG A 59 9.98 -2.85 4.81
N HIS A 60 9.37 -2.69 5.98
CA HIS A 60 8.19 -3.44 6.36
C HIS A 60 7.06 -2.89 5.47
N ASP A 61 6.27 -3.78 4.88
CA ASP A 61 4.97 -3.39 4.36
C ASP A 61 4.28 -2.52 5.44
N GLY A 62 3.61 -1.44 5.05
CA GLY A 62 3.05 -0.49 6.02
C GLY A 62 2.04 -1.12 6.98
N TRP A 63 1.64 -2.35 6.71
CA TRP A 63 0.67 -3.16 7.43
C TRP A 63 1.33 -4.13 8.44
N ARG A 64 2.65 -4.33 8.36
CA ARG A 64 3.41 -5.27 9.17
C ARG A 64 3.54 -4.73 10.57
N GLY A 65 3.27 -5.60 11.54
CA GLY A 65 3.25 -5.23 12.96
C GLY A 65 1.88 -4.85 13.50
N LEU A 66 0.84 -4.80 12.64
CA LEU A 66 -0.55 -4.59 13.08
C LEU A 66 -1.24 -5.87 13.58
N GLY A 67 -0.57 -7.03 13.52
CA GLY A 67 -1.16 -8.31 13.95
C GLY A 67 -2.22 -8.86 12.99
N LEU A 68 -2.19 -8.42 11.72
CA LEU A 68 -3.10 -8.88 10.68
C LEU A 68 -2.83 -10.33 10.30
N SER A 69 -3.90 -11.10 10.11
CA SER A 69 -3.84 -12.42 9.47
C SER A 69 -3.54 -12.32 7.98
N GLU A 70 -3.11 -13.43 7.37
CA GLU A 70 -2.88 -13.48 5.92
C GLU A 70 -4.14 -13.14 5.12
N ALA A 71 -5.31 -13.56 5.58
CA ALA A 71 -6.59 -13.26 4.94
C ALA A 71 -6.90 -11.75 4.97
N GLN A 72 -6.63 -11.09 6.09
CA GLN A 72 -6.81 -9.64 6.24
C GLN A 72 -5.79 -8.87 5.39
N HIS A 73 -4.54 -9.34 5.34
CA HIS A 73 -3.52 -8.76 4.47
C HIS A 73 -3.91 -8.88 2.99
N ARG A 74 -4.45 -10.04 2.58
CA ARG A 74 -4.96 -10.24 1.22
C ARG A 74 -6.11 -9.28 0.92
N ARG A 75 -7.07 -9.11 1.84
CA ARG A 75 -8.18 -8.16 1.68
C ARG A 75 -7.70 -6.72 1.49
N ILE A 76 -6.70 -6.29 2.27
CA ILE A 76 -6.07 -4.97 2.11
C ILE A 76 -5.51 -4.79 0.70
N VAL A 77 -4.81 -5.78 0.16
CA VAL A 77 -4.25 -5.77 -1.20
C VAL A 77 -5.35 -5.81 -2.26
N ASP A 78 -6.44 -6.54 -2.03
CA ASP A 78 -7.60 -6.59 -2.93
C ASP A 78 -8.27 -5.22 -3.06
N TYR A 79 -8.35 -4.44 -1.97
CA TYR A 79 -8.83 -3.04 -2.05
C TYR A 79 -7.92 -2.16 -2.91
N LEU A 80 -6.60 -2.31 -2.82
CA LEU A 80 -5.68 -1.59 -3.70
C LEU A 80 -5.91 -2.00 -5.16
N THR A 81 -5.99 -3.31 -5.43
CA THR A 81 -6.26 -3.84 -6.78
C THR A 81 -7.55 -3.24 -7.36
N GLY A 82 -8.63 -3.19 -6.57
CA GLY A 82 -9.88 -2.57 -6.99
C GLY A 82 -9.77 -1.07 -7.29
N VAL A 83 -8.97 -0.33 -6.51
CA VAL A 83 -8.68 1.09 -6.80
C VAL A 83 -7.92 1.24 -8.10
N LEU A 84 -6.93 0.38 -8.36
CA LEU A 84 -6.12 0.43 -9.57
C LEU A 84 -6.89 -0.01 -10.83
N TRP A 85 -7.77 -1.02 -10.72
CA TRP A 85 -8.69 -1.39 -11.80
C TRP A 85 -9.68 -0.27 -12.13
N ALA A 86 -10.20 0.45 -11.13
CA ALA A 86 -11.06 1.60 -11.37
C ALA A 86 -10.33 2.76 -12.09
N LEU A 87 -9.00 2.70 -12.19
CA LEU A 87 -8.17 3.64 -12.95
C LEU A 87 -7.81 3.14 -14.35
N ASP A 88 -8.35 1.99 -14.78
CA ASP A 88 -8.08 1.38 -16.09
C ASP A 88 -6.58 1.10 -16.31
N LEU A 89 -5.85 0.77 -15.23
CA LEU A 89 -4.44 0.41 -15.34
C LEU A 89 -4.31 -1.01 -15.91
N PRO A 90 -3.32 -1.27 -16.78
CA PRO A 90 -3.09 -2.59 -17.32
C PRO A 90 -2.64 -3.57 -16.23
N ASP A 91 -3.03 -4.84 -16.34
CA ASP A 91 -2.87 -5.86 -15.28
C ASP A 91 -1.41 -6.06 -14.86
N ASP A 92 -0.45 -5.94 -15.77
CA ASP A 92 0.98 -6.03 -15.47
C ASP A 92 1.44 -4.90 -14.54
N ARG A 93 0.89 -3.69 -14.72
CA ARG A 93 1.19 -2.53 -13.88
C ARG A 93 0.52 -2.66 -12.51
N ILE A 94 -0.68 -3.22 -12.46
CA ILE A 94 -1.37 -3.54 -11.21
C ILE A 94 -0.59 -4.55 -10.40
N ALA A 95 -0.14 -5.65 -11.02
CA ALA A 95 0.66 -6.67 -10.36
C ALA A 95 1.97 -6.12 -9.77
N ARG A 96 2.64 -5.19 -10.47
CA ARG A 96 3.84 -4.50 -9.94
C ARG A 96 3.52 -3.63 -8.73
N LEU A 97 2.44 -2.86 -8.81
CA LEU A 97 2.05 -1.93 -7.73
C LEU A 97 1.59 -2.67 -6.48
N THR A 98 0.83 -3.76 -6.62
CA THR A 98 0.41 -4.58 -5.49
C THR A 98 1.59 -5.30 -4.84
N GLN A 99 2.56 -5.79 -5.63
CA GLN A 99 3.78 -6.39 -5.10
C GLN A 99 4.65 -5.38 -4.33
N ALA A 100 4.72 -4.13 -4.78
CA ALA A 100 5.54 -3.10 -4.14
C ALA A 100 5.06 -2.75 -2.72
N VAL A 101 3.76 -2.83 -2.46
CA VAL A 101 3.18 -2.54 -1.13
C VAL A 101 3.03 -3.77 -0.24
N SER A 102 3.27 -4.97 -0.78
CA SER A 102 3.14 -6.26 -0.08
C SER A 102 4.48 -6.86 0.37
N ARG A 103 5.61 -6.18 0.11
CA ARG A 103 6.96 -6.62 0.46
C ARG A 103 7.34 -6.25 1.89
#